data_AF-A0A268TUS5-F1
#
_entry.id   AF-A0A268TUS5-F1
#
_cell.length_a   1.000
_cell.length_b   1.000
_cell.length_c   1.000
_cell.angle_alpha   90.00
_cell.angle_beta   90.00
_cell.angle_gamma   90.00
#
_symmetry.space_group_name_H-M   'P 1'
#
loop_
_entity.id
_entity.type
_entity.pdbx_description
1 polymer ?
#
loop_
_entity_poly.entity_id
_entity_poly.type
_entity_poly.pdbx_seq_one_letter_code
_entity_poly.pdbx_strand_id
1 'polypeptide(L)'
;MNDSNVSHDFVMIKTYLKNNGYDGAELEKYNTSQLLEMYQNHISKEIHIFQTFLNQNHALTLAPIKDHAIQQELRTKISAVKKKFSKIYDLIDTYMGYYDYEEFLEILCVQLSNIPATKIKKALQIKYHQIQQVWLEGLEDQLQDLPAEERATLMQYYQRHQNDFSKLEKVYEDSKNPAYIQKLKKIAEDKLMVVKNFMPSLMEENYPAYYNGTPKKLELIEKISKLTNSYPKKYLKTLMISQLELLESDIIEQNQREIQDKKLFQKYTKAFLESLNSMEDNDFSKVCLDAISELNSEQLQRVVSFLASKNKFFLTRFEALTKGFKSIIKTKII
;
A
#
# COMPACT_ATOMS: atom_id res chain seq x y z
N MET A 1 42.13 -37.93 30.59
CA MET A 1 40.83 -38.24 29.94
C MET A 1 41.10 -38.64 28.49
N ASN A 2 41.08 -39.96 28.29
CA ASN A 2 40.89 -40.78 27.07
C ASN A 2 41.66 -40.47 25.77
N ASP A 3 42.92 -40.91 25.69
CA ASP A 3 43.62 -41.22 24.42
C ASP A 3 42.92 -42.31 23.58
N SER A 4 41.99 -43.05 24.18
CA SER A 4 41.17 -44.06 23.51
C SER A 4 40.06 -43.48 22.62
N ASN A 5 39.64 -42.22 22.80
CA ASN A 5 38.65 -41.58 21.93
C ASN A 5 39.27 -41.02 20.64
N VAL A 6 40.49 -40.48 20.75
CA VAL A 6 41.25 -39.91 19.63
C VAL A 6 41.45 -40.98 18.54
N SER A 7 41.82 -42.21 18.93
CA SER A 7 42.01 -43.31 17.97
C SER A 7 40.73 -43.76 17.27
N HIS A 8 39.57 -43.64 17.92
CA HIS A 8 38.31 -44.14 17.35
C HIS A 8 37.76 -43.20 16.27
N ASP A 9 37.90 -41.88 16.47
CA ASP A 9 37.43 -40.86 15.52
C ASP A 9 38.21 -40.93 14.19
N PHE A 10 39.51 -41.21 14.22
CA PHE A 10 40.32 -41.31 13.01
C PHE A 10 40.11 -42.61 12.24
N VAL A 11 39.82 -43.71 12.94
CA VAL A 11 39.40 -44.97 12.29
C VAL A 11 38.08 -44.74 11.56
N MET A 12 37.14 -43.99 12.14
CA MET A 12 35.89 -43.62 11.47
C MET A 12 36.12 -42.71 10.26
N ILE A 13 36.99 -41.70 10.37
CA ILE A 13 37.32 -40.80 9.25
C ILE A 13 37.96 -41.57 8.08
N LYS A 14 38.94 -42.45 8.36
CA LYS A 14 39.56 -43.30 7.32
C LYS A 14 38.55 -44.25 6.68
N THR A 15 37.67 -44.85 7.49
CA THR A 15 36.61 -45.74 7.00
C THR A 15 35.63 -45.00 6.11
N TYR A 16 35.24 -43.78 6.50
CA TYR A 16 34.36 -42.93 5.72
C TYR A 16 34.99 -42.51 4.38
N LEU A 17 36.25 -42.07 4.37
CA LEU A 17 36.95 -41.71 3.13
C LEU A 17 37.13 -42.93 2.20
N LYS A 18 37.47 -44.10 2.76
CA LYS A 18 37.57 -45.35 1.99
C LYS A 18 36.25 -45.75 1.34
N ASN A 19 35.15 -45.63 2.07
CA ASN A 19 33.81 -45.94 1.55
C ASN A 19 33.33 -44.96 0.46
N ASN A 20 33.94 -43.77 0.38
CA ASN A 20 33.64 -42.78 -0.65
C ASN A 20 34.71 -42.73 -1.77
N GLY A 21 35.46 -43.83 -1.96
CA GLY A 21 36.27 -44.05 -3.16
C GLY A 21 37.74 -43.61 -3.08
N TYR A 22 38.23 -43.19 -1.90
CA TYR A 22 39.65 -42.90 -1.69
C TYR A 22 40.45 -44.20 -1.45
N ASP A 23 41.68 -44.28 -1.98
CA ASP A 23 42.53 -45.48 -1.86
C ASP A 23 42.99 -45.71 -0.41
N GLY A 24 42.63 -46.88 0.13
CA GLY A 24 42.99 -47.28 1.49
C GLY A 24 44.50 -47.37 1.73
N ALA A 25 45.30 -47.67 0.70
CA ALA A 25 46.76 -47.74 0.83
C ALA A 25 47.43 -46.35 0.96
N GLU A 26 46.78 -45.30 0.46
CA GLU A 26 47.24 -43.92 0.61
C GLU A 26 46.76 -43.30 1.92
N LEU A 27 45.53 -43.61 2.37
CA LEU A 27 44.96 -43.14 3.64
C LEU A 27 45.76 -43.56 4.88
N GLU A 28 46.50 -44.66 4.83
CA GLU A 28 47.38 -45.10 5.92
C GLU A 28 48.69 -44.32 6.02
N LYS A 29 49.08 -43.59 4.96
CA LYS A 29 50.33 -42.82 4.91
C LYS A 29 50.16 -41.37 5.38
N TYR A 30 48.93 -40.87 5.41
CA TYR A 30 48.65 -39.49 5.79
C TYR A 30 48.66 -39.30 7.31
N ASN A 31 49.19 -38.15 7.73
CA ASN A 31 49.15 -37.76 9.13
C ASN A 31 47.73 -37.31 9.54
N THR A 32 47.49 -37.23 10.85
CA THR A 32 46.18 -36.92 11.43
C THR A 32 45.57 -35.61 10.93
N SER A 33 46.40 -34.57 10.73
CA SER A 33 45.94 -33.26 10.24
C SER A 33 45.54 -33.32 8.76
N GLN A 34 46.29 -34.06 7.94
CA GLN A 34 46.00 -34.26 6.52
C GLN A 34 44.71 -35.06 6.31
N LEU A 35 44.46 -36.08 7.14
CA LEU A 35 43.22 -36.86 7.10
C LEU A 35 41.99 -36.02 7.45
N LEU A 36 42.11 -35.13 8.45
CA LEU A 36 41.05 -34.19 8.82
C LEU A 36 40.76 -33.19 7.70
N GLU A 37 41.79 -32.64 7.08
CA GLU A 37 41.65 -31.69 5.97
C GLU A 37 40.99 -32.36 4.75
N MET A 38 41.41 -33.58 4.40
CA MET A 38 40.78 -34.36 3.32
C MET A 38 39.32 -34.67 3.61
N TYR A 39 39.00 -35.06 4.84
CA TYR A 39 37.62 -35.31 5.28
C TYR A 39 36.75 -34.05 5.19
N GLN A 40 37.24 -32.91 5.69
CA GLN A 40 36.52 -31.63 5.64
C GLN A 40 36.31 -31.16 4.19
N ASN A 41 37.32 -31.30 3.33
CA ASN A 41 37.23 -30.95 1.92
C ASN A 41 36.24 -31.86 1.18
N HIS A 42 36.24 -33.15 1.47
CA HIS A 42 35.32 -34.10 0.87
C HIS A 42 33.87 -33.84 1.29
N ILE A 43 33.61 -33.63 2.58
CA ILE A 43 32.27 -33.26 3.08
C ILE A 43 31.81 -31.93 2.49
N SER A 44 32.68 -30.92 2.44
CA SER A 44 32.33 -29.63 1.85
C SER A 44 31.93 -29.78 0.38
N LYS A 45 32.61 -30.66 -0.36
CA LYS A 45 32.28 -30.98 -1.75
C LYS A 45 30.95 -31.76 -1.87
N GLU A 46 30.70 -32.74 -1.02
CA GLU A 46 29.43 -33.50 -1.00
C GLU A 46 28.23 -32.61 -0.62
N ILE A 47 28.40 -31.74 0.37
CA ILE A 47 27.41 -30.72 0.73
C ILE A 47 27.14 -29.80 -0.47
N HIS A 48 28.19 -29.37 -1.18
CA HIS A 48 28.03 -28.57 -2.38
C HIS A 48 27.27 -29.32 -3.48
N ILE A 49 27.57 -30.60 -3.73
CA ILE A 49 26.88 -31.43 -4.73
C ILE A 49 25.40 -31.58 -4.35
N PHE A 50 25.11 -31.90 -3.09
CA PHE A 50 23.75 -32.02 -2.57
C PHE A 50 22.96 -30.70 -2.66
N GLN A 51 23.59 -29.57 -2.34
CA GLN A 51 22.98 -28.24 -2.51
C GLN A 51 22.69 -27.94 -3.98
N THR A 52 23.62 -28.29 -4.89
CA THR A 52 23.43 -28.11 -6.33
C THR A 52 22.26 -28.95 -6.86
N PHE A 53 22.11 -30.18 -6.33
CA PHE A 53 21.00 -31.06 -6.65
C PHE A 53 19.64 -30.52 -6.14
N LEU A 54 19.61 -29.97 -4.92
CA LEU A 54 18.40 -29.31 -4.39
C LEU A 54 18.01 -28.06 -5.20
N ASN A 55 19.00 -27.30 -5.70
CA ASN A 55 18.81 -26.09 -6.51
C ASN A 55 18.18 -26.35 -7.89
N GLN A 56 18.27 -27.57 -8.44
CA GLN A 56 17.63 -27.92 -9.71
C GLN A 56 16.11 -28.11 -9.59
N ASN A 57 15.59 -28.37 -8.38
CA ASN A 57 14.18 -28.73 -8.17
C ASN A 57 13.35 -27.67 -7.43
N HIS A 58 13.95 -26.63 -6.84
CA HIS A 58 13.20 -25.53 -6.25
C HIS A 58 13.90 -24.18 -6.40
N ALA A 59 13.15 -23.18 -6.87
CA ALA A 59 13.50 -21.77 -6.92
C ALA A 59 13.63 -21.15 -5.52
N LEU A 60 14.61 -21.62 -4.75
CA LEU A 60 15.07 -20.98 -3.53
C LEU A 60 16.31 -20.16 -3.90
N THR A 61 16.14 -18.84 -4.03
CA THR A 61 17.25 -17.89 -4.00
C THR A 61 17.95 -18.01 -2.65
N LEU A 62 19.08 -18.71 -2.61
CA LEU A 62 20.01 -18.64 -1.50
C LEU A 62 21.06 -17.55 -1.75
N ALA A 63 21.28 -16.74 -0.72
CA ALA A 63 22.37 -15.77 -0.63
C ALA A 63 23.72 -16.41 -1.01
N PRO A 64 24.62 -15.68 -1.68
CA PRO A 64 25.92 -16.21 -2.06
C PRO A 64 26.66 -16.71 -0.81
N ILE A 65 27.39 -17.82 -0.96
CA ILE A 65 28.33 -18.34 0.05
C ILE A 65 29.19 -17.15 0.50
N LYS A 66 28.99 -16.71 1.75
CA LYS A 66 29.68 -15.54 2.27
C LYS A 66 31.16 -15.86 2.37
N ASP A 67 31.94 -15.10 1.63
CA ASP A 67 33.39 -15.14 1.72
C ASP A 67 33.79 -14.81 3.17
N HIS A 68 34.33 -15.79 3.89
CA HIS A 68 34.80 -15.61 5.27
C HIS A 68 35.82 -14.46 5.36
N ALA A 69 36.54 -14.17 4.27
CA ALA A 69 37.44 -13.03 4.19
C ALA A 69 36.69 -11.69 4.29
N ILE A 70 35.55 -11.54 3.60
CA ILE A 70 34.73 -10.32 3.62
C ILE A 70 34.14 -10.08 5.01
N GLN A 71 33.67 -11.14 5.69
CA GLN A 71 33.14 -11.02 7.04
C GLN A 71 34.23 -10.63 8.06
N GLN A 72 35.44 -11.19 7.91
CA GLN A 72 36.57 -10.87 8.77
C GLN A 72 37.10 -9.45 8.52
N GLU A 73 37.09 -8.99 7.26
CA GLU A 73 37.42 -7.62 6.88
C GLU A 73 36.44 -6.61 7.48
N LEU A 74 35.13 -6.87 7.35
CA LEU A 74 34.08 -6.03 7.94
C LEU A 74 34.24 -5.91 9.46
N ARG A 75 34.44 -7.04 10.16
CA ARG A 75 34.67 -7.04 11.62
C ARG A 75 35.91 -6.23 12.01
N THR A 76 36.98 -6.31 11.22
CA THR A 76 38.21 -5.55 11.43
C THR A 76 37.98 -4.05 11.24
N LYS A 77 37.27 -3.66 10.17
CA LYS A 77 36.92 -2.26 9.91
C LYS A 77 35.97 -1.69 10.96
N ILE A 78 34.97 -2.45 11.43
CA ILE A 78 34.07 -2.02 12.52
C ILE A 78 34.86 -1.81 13.82
N SER A 79 35.81 -2.71 14.13
CA SER A 79 36.67 -2.59 15.31
C SER A 79 37.55 -1.34 15.28
N ALA A 80 38.01 -0.93 14.09
CA ALA A 80 38.75 0.32 13.89
C ALA A 80 37.87 1.58 14.01
N VAL A 81 36.57 1.45 13.78
CA VAL A 81 35.57 2.54 13.79
C VAL A 81 35.06 2.88 15.20
N LYS A 82 35.47 2.13 16.25
CA LYS A 82 35.03 2.32 17.66
C LYS A 82 35.09 3.76 18.20
N LYS A 83 35.88 4.66 17.61
CA LYS A 83 35.99 6.08 18.02
C LYS A 83 35.15 7.08 17.21
N LYS A 84 34.59 6.71 16.05
CA LYS A 84 33.80 7.60 15.17
C LYS A 84 32.60 6.87 14.58
N PHE A 85 31.48 6.87 15.32
CA PHE A 85 30.22 6.22 14.90
C PHE A 85 29.74 6.66 13.51
N SER A 86 30.06 7.88 13.06
CA SER A 86 29.71 8.37 11.72
C SER A 86 30.29 7.54 10.57
N LYS A 87 31.41 6.84 10.76
CA LYS A 87 32.01 5.98 9.72
C LYS A 87 31.24 4.68 9.47
N ILE A 88 30.23 4.37 10.28
CA ILE A 88 29.36 3.23 10.04
C ILE A 88 28.54 3.44 8.76
N TYR A 89 28.19 4.69 8.42
CA TYR A 89 27.47 4.98 7.19
C TYR A 89 28.26 4.57 5.95
N ASP A 90 29.57 4.82 5.93
CA ASP A 90 30.46 4.42 4.83
C ASP A 90 30.59 2.89 4.73
N LEU A 91 30.58 2.20 5.88
CA LEU A 91 30.62 0.74 5.92
C LEU A 91 29.31 0.13 5.41
N ILE A 92 28.17 0.74 5.71
CA ILE A 92 26.89 0.31 5.16
C ILE A 92 26.93 0.43 3.63
N ASP A 93 27.39 1.58 3.09
CA ASP A 93 27.49 1.78 1.63
C ASP A 93 28.39 0.75 0.94
N THR A 94 29.48 0.33 1.59
CA THR A 94 30.44 -0.62 1.00
C THR A 94 29.91 -2.06 1.03
N TYR A 95 29.21 -2.45 2.10
CA TYR A 95 28.90 -3.86 2.37
C TYR A 95 27.41 -4.23 2.23
N MET A 96 26.55 -3.27 1.88
CA MET A 96 25.11 -3.46 1.71
C MET A 96 24.70 -4.50 0.65
N GLY A 97 25.54 -4.74 -0.38
CA GLY A 97 25.27 -5.78 -1.40
C GLY A 97 25.65 -7.20 -0.96
N TYR A 98 26.30 -7.36 0.21
CA TYR A 98 26.81 -8.64 0.70
C TYR A 98 26.01 -9.22 1.88
N TYR A 99 25.20 -8.39 2.54
CA TYR A 99 24.46 -8.76 3.75
C TYR A 99 23.05 -8.19 3.69
N ASP A 100 22.08 -8.97 4.13
CA ASP A 100 20.74 -8.42 4.35
C ASP A 100 20.71 -7.49 5.57
N TYR A 101 19.60 -6.77 5.74
CA TYR A 101 19.43 -5.80 6.81
C TYR A 101 19.59 -6.41 8.21
N GLU A 102 19.04 -7.60 8.45
CA GLU A 102 19.06 -8.23 9.78
C GLU A 102 20.46 -8.77 10.11
N GLU A 103 21.15 -9.34 9.12
CA GLU A 103 22.53 -9.81 9.23
C GLU A 103 23.48 -8.65 9.51
N PHE A 104 23.32 -7.52 8.83
CA PHE A 104 24.14 -6.34 9.06
C PHE A 104 23.87 -5.75 10.45
N LEU A 105 22.61 -5.76 10.90
CA LEU A 105 22.23 -5.33 12.24
C LEU A 105 22.87 -6.21 13.32
N GLU A 106 22.86 -7.53 13.15
CA GLU A 106 23.46 -8.47 14.08
C GLU A 106 24.98 -8.24 14.18
N ILE A 107 25.66 -8.16 13.05
CA ILE A 107 27.12 -7.92 13.00
C ILE A 107 27.46 -6.60 13.70
N LEU A 108 26.73 -5.52 13.42
CA LEU A 108 26.97 -4.23 14.05
C LEU A 108 26.71 -4.28 15.56
N CYS A 109 25.62 -4.93 16.01
CA CYS A 109 25.30 -5.05 17.44
C CYS A 109 26.37 -5.84 18.22
N VAL A 110 26.88 -6.93 17.64
CA VAL A 110 27.94 -7.74 18.25
C VAL A 110 29.25 -6.97 18.35
N GLN A 111 29.63 -6.26 17.29
CA GLN A 111 30.93 -5.57 17.21
C GLN A 111 30.95 -4.20 17.91
N LEU A 112 29.78 -3.57 18.09
CA LEU A 112 29.61 -2.27 18.74
C LEU A 112 28.83 -2.39 20.06
N SER A 113 29.19 -3.37 20.89
CA SER A 113 28.55 -3.64 22.18
C SER A 113 28.49 -2.43 23.14
N ASN A 114 29.38 -1.44 22.96
CA ASN A 114 29.40 -0.20 23.75
C ASN A 114 28.32 0.82 23.33
N ILE A 115 27.57 0.56 22.26
CA ILE A 115 26.55 1.45 21.73
C ILE A 115 25.19 0.78 21.91
N PRO A 116 24.15 1.49 22.38
CA PRO A 116 22.82 0.91 22.50
C PRO A 116 22.34 0.34 21.17
N ALA A 117 21.88 -0.92 21.17
CA ALA A 117 21.37 -1.59 19.97
C ALA A 117 20.26 -0.79 19.27
N THR A 118 19.45 -0.05 20.04
CA THR A 118 18.41 0.86 19.51
C THR A 118 19.00 1.99 18.64
N LYS A 119 20.19 2.50 18.98
CA LYS A 119 20.88 3.53 18.21
C LYS A 119 21.48 2.96 16.93
N ILE A 120 22.04 1.74 16.99
CA ILE A 120 22.56 1.01 15.82
C ILE A 120 21.42 0.73 14.84
N LYS A 121 20.31 0.17 15.33
CA LYS A 121 19.11 -0.09 14.53
C LYS A 121 18.61 1.15 13.82
N LYS A 122 18.45 2.28 14.54
CA LYS A 122 18.02 3.55 13.93
C LYS A 122 19.00 4.04 12.86
N ALA A 123 20.30 3.97 13.10
CA ALA A 123 21.30 4.40 12.13
C ALA A 123 21.24 3.55 10.85
N LEU A 124 21.08 2.23 11.00
CA LEU A 124 20.94 1.31 9.88
C LEU A 124 19.65 1.58 9.08
N GLN A 125 18.51 1.74 9.76
CA GLN A 125 17.23 2.08 9.12
C GLN A 125 17.31 3.36 8.31
N ILE A 126 17.87 4.43 8.89
CA ILE A 126 18.03 5.72 8.20
C ILE A 126 18.85 5.53 6.92
N LYS A 127 19.94 4.78 7.01
CA LYS A 127 20.85 4.60 5.88
C LYS A 127 20.24 3.73 4.78
N TYR A 128 19.60 2.62 5.13
CA TYR A 128 18.87 1.78 4.16
C TYR A 128 17.76 2.57 3.47
N HIS A 129 16.99 3.37 4.23
CA HIS A 129 15.99 4.25 3.64
C HIS A 129 16.60 5.29 2.70
N GLN A 130 17.71 5.91 3.09
CA GLN A 130 18.41 6.86 2.22
C GLN A 130 18.81 6.21 0.89
N ILE A 131 19.37 5.00 0.92
CA ILE A 131 19.79 4.27 -0.28
C ILE A 131 18.59 3.89 -1.14
N GLN A 132 17.51 3.38 -0.53
CA GLN A 132 16.26 3.09 -1.24
C GLN A 132 15.73 4.33 -1.98
N GLN A 133 15.76 5.50 -1.34
CA GLN A 133 15.33 6.74 -2.00
C GLN A 133 16.23 7.10 -3.18
N VAL A 134 17.56 7.02 -3.02
CA VAL A 134 18.51 7.29 -4.13
C VAL A 134 18.25 6.35 -5.32
N TRP A 135 18.00 5.07 -5.07
CA TRP A 135 17.68 4.12 -6.14
C TRP A 135 16.33 4.37 -6.80
N LEU A 136 15.30 4.71 -6.00
CA LEU A 136 13.98 5.03 -6.54
C LEU A 136 14.01 6.31 -7.38
N GLU A 137 14.70 7.36 -6.93
CA GLU A 137 14.91 8.59 -7.68
C GLU A 137 15.68 8.31 -8.99
N GLY A 138 16.79 7.57 -8.90
CA GLY A 138 17.56 7.20 -10.08
C GLY A 138 16.78 6.33 -11.07
N LEU A 139 15.91 5.43 -10.59
CA LEU A 139 14.98 4.68 -11.44
C LEU A 139 13.95 5.59 -12.10
N GLU A 140 13.41 6.58 -11.40
CA GLU A 140 12.44 7.52 -11.96
C GLU A 140 13.04 8.30 -13.14
N ASP A 141 14.29 8.77 -12.99
CA ASP A 141 15.04 9.43 -14.05
C ASP A 141 15.33 8.50 -15.24
N GLN A 142 15.80 7.28 -14.97
CA GLN A 142 16.14 6.31 -16.01
C GLN A 142 14.92 5.81 -16.79
N LEU A 143 13.74 5.80 -16.15
CA LEU A 143 12.49 5.35 -16.72
C LEU A 143 11.67 6.50 -17.33
N GLN A 144 12.21 7.72 -17.40
CA GLN A 144 11.47 8.90 -17.88
C GLN A 144 10.88 8.72 -19.28
N ASP A 145 11.54 7.96 -20.16
CA ASP A 145 11.16 7.74 -21.55
C ASP A 145 10.05 6.71 -21.75
N LEU A 146 9.62 6.02 -20.68
CA LEU A 146 8.47 5.13 -20.73
C LEU A 146 7.16 5.92 -20.84
N PRO A 147 6.10 5.34 -21.42
CA PRO A 147 4.77 5.92 -21.37
C PRO A 147 4.35 6.24 -19.92
N ALA A 148 3.74 7.41 -19.70
CA ALA A 148 3.46 7.93 -18.37
C ALA A 148 2.59 6.98 -17.53
N GLU A 149 1.64 6.29 -18.16
CA GLU A 149 0.76 5.31 -17.52
C GLU A 149 1.54 4.09 -16.99
N GLU A 150 2.44 3.55 -17.81
CA GLU A 150 3.29 2.41 -17.44
C GLU A 150 4.36 2.81 -16.43
N ARG A 151 4.98 3.98 -16.61
CA ARG A 151 5.98 4.53 -15.70
C ARG A 151 5.41 4.70 -14.30
N ALA A 152 4.24 5.34 -14.18
CA ALA A 152 3.59 5.54 -12.87
C ALA A 152 3.26 4.22 -12.17
N THR A 153 2.75 3.23 -12.92
CA THR A 153 2.44 1.90 -12.38
C THR A 153 3.70 1.14 -11.96
N LEU A 154 4.76 1.20 -12.77
CA LEU A 154 6.02 0.53 -12.49
C LEU A 154 6.75 1.16 -11.29
N MET A 155 6.78 2.49 -11.21
CA MET A 155 7.32 3.19 -10.03
C MET A 155 6.53 2.89 -8.77
N GLN A 156 5.19 2.86 -8.84
CA GLN A 156 4.36 2.45 -7.70
C GLN A 156 4.66 1.01 -7.27
N TYR A 157 4.92 0.11 -8.22
CA TYR A 157 5.33 -1.26 -7.91
C TYR A 157 6.66 -1.28 -7.13
N TYR A 158 7.70 -0.57 -7.61
CA TYR A 158 8.99 -0.51 -6.91
C TYR A 158 8.88 0.13 -5.53
N GLN A 159 8.10 1.19 -5.37
CA GLN A 159 7.86 1.82 -4.06
C GLN A 159 7.18 0.87 -3.07
N ARG A 160 6.21 0.07 -3.52
CA ARG A 160 5.55 -0.95 -2.66
C ARG A 160 6.49 -2.07 -2.25
N HIS A 161 7.45 -2.40 -3.11
CA HIS A 161 8.44 -3.45 -2.89
C HIS A 161 9.81 -2.92 -2.46
N GLN A 162 9.92 -1.67 -1.99
CA GLN A 162 11.20 -1.06 -1.64
C GLN A 162 11.97 -1.79 -0.52
N ASN A 163 11.26 -2.55 0.32
CA ASN A 163 11.86 -3.36 1.38
C ASN A 163 12.58 -4.60 0.83
N ASP A 164 12.28 -5.02 -0.40
CA ASP A 164 13.03 -6.06 -1.12
C ASP A 164 14.29 -5.41 -1.73
N PHE A 165 15.28 -5.22 -0.87
CA PHE A 165 16.47 -4.42 -1.17
C PHE A 165 17.29 -5.02 -2.31
N SER A 166 17.49 -6.34 -2.32
CA SER A 166 18.23 -7.06 -3.37
C SER A 166 17.55 -6.93 -4.73
N LYS A 167 16.22 -6.98 -4.77
CA LYS A 167 15.48 -6.78 -6.02
C LYS A 167 15.55 -5.33 -6.49
N LEU A 168 15.42 -4.36 -5.59
CA LEU A 168 15.51 -2.94 -5.93
C LEU A 168 16.89 -2.58 -6.46
N GLU A 169 17.95 -3.07 -5.80
CA GLU A 169 19.34 -2.93 -6.25
C GLU A 169 19.52 -3.49 -7.66
N LYS A 170 19.11 -4.74 -7.87
CA LYS A 170 19.24 -5.41 -9.16
C LYS A 170 18.54 -4.64 -10.27
N VAL A 171 17.32 -4.19 -10.02
CA VAL A 171 16.55 -3.40 -10.99
C VAL A 171 17.24 -2.08 -11.29
N TYR A 172 17.78 -1.40 -10.28
CA TYR A 172 18.54 -0.16 -10.44
C TYR A 172 19.88 -0.35 -11.19
N GLU A 173 20.55 -1.47 -11.01
CA GLU A 173 21.76 -1.79 -11.78
C GLU A 173 21.41 -2.16 -13.23
N ASP A 174 20.38 -2.98 -13.44
CA ASP A 174 19.89 -3.36 -14.77
C ASP A 174 19.43 -2.14 -15.57
N SER A 175 18.79 -1.15 -14.92
CA SER A 175 18.31 0.08 -15.56
C SER A 175 19.42 1.03 -16.01
N LYS A 176 20.67 0.85 -15.55
CA LYS A 176 21.83 1.57 -16.10
C LYS A 176 22.20 1.08 -17.51
N ASN A 177 21.74 -0.10 -17.92
CA ASN A 177 21.99 -0.63 -19.25
C ASN A 177 20.97 -0.08 -20.28
N PRO A 178 21.40 0.69 -21.29
CA PRO A 178 20.48 1.25 -22.29
C PRO A 178 19.69 0.18 -23.07
N ALA A 179 20.26 -1.00 -23.31
CA ALA A 179 19.58 -2.08 -24.03
C ALA A 179 18.43 -2.67 -23.19
N TYR A 180 18.61 -2.73 -21.87
CA TYR A 180 17.56 -3.15 -20.94
C TYR A 180 16.40 -2.14 -20.95
N ILE A 181 16.70 -0.84 -20.85
CA ILE A 181 15.70 0.23 -20.89
C ILE A 181 14.93 0.24 -22.22
N GLN A 182 15.62 0.09 -23.36
CA GLN A 182 14.95 0.01 -24.67
C GLN A 182 14.00 -1.18 -24.76
N LYS A 183 14.42 -2.36 -24.27
CA LYS A 183 13.55 -3.55 -24.23
C LYS A 183 12.33 -3.31 -23.34
N LEU A 184 12.54 -2.71 -22.17
CA LEU A 184 11.46 -2.37 -21.24
C LEU A 184 10.48 -1.37 -21.85
N LYS A 185 10.99 -0.33 -22.52
CA LYS A 185 10.19 0.67 -23.23
C LYS A 185 9.30 0.02 -24.29
N LYS A 186 9.87 -0.86 -25.13
CA LYS A 186 9.08 -1.57 -26.15
C LYS A 186 7.94 -2.39 -25.52
N ILE A 187 8.22 -3.13 -24.45
CA ILE A 187 7.20 -3.91 -23.74
C ILE A 187 6.11 -3.00 -23.17
N ALA A 188 6.50 -1.86 -22.59
CA ALA A 188 5.56 -0.87 -22.04
C ALA A 188 4.67 -0.25 -23.13
N GLU A 189 5.24 0.11 -24.28
CA GLU A 189 4.51 0.62 -25.44
C GLU A 189 3.54 -0.40 -26.00
N ASP A 190 3.98 -1.65 -26.21
CA ASP A 190 3.14 -2.75 -26.70
C ASP A 190 1.98 -3.02 -25.73
N LYS A 191 2.26 -3.10 -24.43
CA LYS A 191 1.24 -3.33 -23.40
C LYS A 191 0.21 -2.19 -23.38
N LEU A 192 0.68 -0.94 -23.35
CA LEU A 192 -0.21 0.23 -23.35
C LEU A 192 -1.05 0.29 -24.62
N MET A 193 -0.46 -0.02 -25.78
CA MET A 193 -1.18 -0.09 -27.05
C MET A 193 -2.30 -1.13 -26.98
N VAL A 194 -2.03 -2.32 -26.41
CA VAL A 194 -3.05 -3.37 -26.27
C VAL A 194 -4.21 -2.89 -25.40
N VAL A 195 -3.92 -2.31 -24.22
CA VAL A 195 -4.99 -1.84 -23.33
C VAL A 195 -5.77 -0.69 -23.99
N LYS A 196 -5.08 0.29 -24.60
CA LYS A 196 -5.74 1.42 -25.26
C LYS A 196 -6.65 1.01 -26.41
N ASN A 197 -6.21 0.08 -27.26
CA ASN A 197 -6.92 -0.25 -28.50
C ASN A 197 -8.00 -1.32 -28.29
N PHE A 198 -7.77 -2.28 -27.41
CA PHE A 198 -8.67 -3.42 -27.24
C PHE A 198 -9.49 -3.37 -25.94
N MET A 199 -9.04 -2.61 -24.93
CA MET A 199 -9.70 -2.52 -23.62
C MET A 199 -9.77 -1.08 -23.08
N PRO A 200 -10.22 -0.09 -23.87
CA PRO A 200 -10.17 1.32 -23.48
C PRO A 200 -10.98 1.63 -22.20
N SER A 201 -12.07 0.89 -21.96
CA SER A 201 -12.89 1.03 -20.75
C SER A 201 -12.16 0.61 -19.47
N LEU A 202 -11.13 -0.24 -19.59
CA LEU A 202 -10.34 -0.74 -18.47
C LEU A 202 -9.06 0.08 -18.24
N MET A 203 -8.87 1.20 -18.95
CA MET A 203 -7.67 2.03 -18.81
C MET A 203 -7.47 2.53 -17.37
N GLU A 204 -8.53 3.06 -16.75
CA GLU A 204 -8.42 3.57 -15.38
C GLU A 204 -8.14 2.44 -14.37
N GLU A 205 -8.76 1.28 -14.57
CA GLU A 205 -8.56 0.10 -13.72
C GLU A 205 -7.15 -0.49 -13.85
N ASN A 206 -6.58 -0.52 -15.06
CA ASN A 206 -5.24 -1.03 -15.31
C ASN A 206 -4.12 -0.06 -14.90
N TYR A 207 -4.40 1.25 -14.87
CA TYR A 207 -3.41 2.29 -14.57
C TYR A 207 -3.82 3.21 -13.40
N PRO A 208 -4.20 2.67 -12.23
CA PRO A 208 -4.71 3.47 -11.13
C PRO A 208 -3.64 4.42 -10.57
N ALA A 209 -2.36 4.03 -10.60
CA ALA A 209 -1.25 4.88 -10.18
C ALA A 209 -1.18 6.20 -10.97
N TYR A 210 -1.45 6.12 -12.28
CA TYR A 210 -1.49 7.27 -13.16
C TYR A 210 -2.75 8.10 -12.96
N TYR A 211 -3.93 7.48 -13.07
CA TYR A 211 -5.20 8.20 -13.04
C TYR A 211 -5.48 8.87 -11.68
N ASN A 212 -5.02 8.29 -10.57
CA ASN A 212 -5.15 8.87 -9.23
C ASN A 212 -4.43 10.22 -9.06
N GLY A 213 -3.43 10.51 -9.89
CA GLY A 213 -2.70 11.78 -9.90
C GLY A 213 -3.19 12.77 -10.95
N THR A 214 -4.15 12.39 -11.80
CA THR A 214 -4.59 13.27 -12.89
C THR A 214 -5.34 14.50 -12.36
N PRO A 215 -5.14 15.70 -12.97
CA PRO A 215 -5.85 16.91 -12.57
C PRO A 215 -7.36 16.72 -12.57
N LYS A 216 -7.90 16.04 -13.60
CA LYS A 216 -9.33 15.74 -13.71
C LYS A 216 -9.88 15.04 -12.46
N LYS A 217 -9.20 13.97 -12.00
CA LYS A 217 -9.66 13.19 -10.84
C LYS A 217 -9.50 13.98 -9.54
N LEU A 218 -8.40 14.72 -9.38
CA LEU A 218 -8.17 15.55 -8.20
C LEU A 218 -9.20 16.67 -8.07
N GLU A 219 -9.54 17.35 -9.17
CA GLU A 219 -10.57 18.38 -9.20
C GLU A 219 -11.95 17.83 -8.84
N LEU A 220 -12.34 16.66 -9.36
CA LEU A 220 -13.61 16.00 -8.99
C LEU A 220 -13.67 15.69 -7.49
N ILE A 221 -12.58 15.15 -6.93
CA ILE A 221 -12.50 14.87 -5.49
C ILE A 221 -12.65 16.15 -4.67
N GLU A 222 -12.04 17.25 -5.10
CA GLU A 222 -12.18 18.55 -4.43
C GLU A 222 -13.59 19.11 -4.54
N LYS A 223 -14.25 19.03 -5.71
CA LYS A 223 -15.63 19.48 -5.90
C LYS A 223 -16.58 18.71 -4.99
N ILE A 224 -16.49 17.39 -4.97
CA ILE A 224 -17.31 16.53 -4.08
C ILE A 224 -17.06 16.89 -2.62
N SER A 225 -15.79 17.07 -2.22
CA SER A 225 -15.45 17.45 -0.84
C SER A 225 -16.00 18.83 -0.44
N LYS A 226 -16.21 19.75 -1.39
CA LYS A 226 -16.83 21.05 -1.14
C LYS A 226 -18.36 20.96 -1.06
N LEU A 227 -18.95 20.03 -1.82
CA LEU A 227 -20.40 19.80 -1.83
C LEU A 227 -20.87 19.02 -0.60
N THR A 228 -20.03 18.14 -0.04
CA THR A 228 -20.37 17.33 1.14
C THR A 228 -19.14 16.95 1.96
N ASN A 229 -19.31 16.85 3.28
CA ASN A 229 -18.30 16.34 4.21
C ASN A 229 -18.46 14.85 4.52
N SER A 230 -19.42 14.17 3.88
CA SER A 230 -19.76 12.77 4.20
C SER A 230 -18.72 11.74 3.76
N TYR A 231 -17.86 12.09 2.80
CA TYR A 231 -16.90 11.15 2.21
C TYR A 231 -15.45 11.55 2.51
N PRO A 232 -14.63 10.68 3.12
CA PRO A 232 -13.22 10.97 3.34
C PRO A 232 -12.45 10.96 2.01
N LYS A 233 -11.49 11.88 1.85
CA LYS A 233 -10.64 11.99 0.65
C LYS A 233 -9.98 10.67 0.25
N LYS A 234 -9.59 9.83 1.22
CA LYS A 234 -8.99 8.52 0.95
C LYS A 234 -9.93 7.58 0.19
N TYR A 235 -11.22 7.59 0.54
CA TYR A 235 -12.24 6.80 -0.15
C TYR A 235 -12.51 7.34 -1.56
N LEU A 236 -12.62 8.66 -1.71
CA LEU A 236 -12.85 9.27 -3.03
C LEU A 236 -11.71 8.94 -4.02
N LYS A 237 -10.46 8.80 -3.54
CA LYS A 237 -9.32 8.38 -4.37
C LYS A 237 -9.43 6.93 -4.88
N THR A 238 -10.19 6.06 -4.24
CA THR A 238 -10.34 4.66 -4.69
C THR A 238 -11.41 4.50 -5.78
N LEU A 239 -12.30 5.47 -5.93
CA LEU A 239 -13.35 5.45 -6.95
C LEU A 239 -12.79 5.80 -8.32
N MET A 240 -13.42 5.26 -9.38
CA MET A 240 -13.12 5.64 -10.75
C MET A 240 -13.65 7.06 -11.06
N ILE A 241 -13.11 7.73 -12.09
CA ILE A 241 -13.57 9.05 -12.53
C ILE A 241 -15.07 9.03 -12.85
N SER A 242 -15.55 8.01 -13.55
CA SER A 242 -16.98 7.86 -13.87
C SER A 242 -17.85 7.73 -12.62
N GLN A 243 -17.38 7.01 -11.60
CA GLN A 243 -18.07 6.86 -10.32
C GLN A 243 -18.08 8.17 -9.54
N LEU A 244 -17.00 8.97 -9.62
CA LEU A 244 -16.94 10.29 -9.02
C LEU A 244 -17.88 11.28 -9.71
N GLU A 245 -17.96 11.25 -11.04
CA GLU A 245 -18.90 12.08 -11.82
C GLU A 245 -20.36 11.76 -11.47
N LEU A 246 -20.71 10.48 -11.35
CA LEU A 246 -22.04 10.05 -10.88
C LEU A 246 -22.30 10.54 -9.45
N LEU A 247 -21.35 10.33 -8.53
CA LEU A 247 -21.48 10.76 -7.15
C LEU A 247 -21.65 12.29 -7.02
N GLU A 248 -20.89 13.07 -7.80
CA GLU A 248 -21.04 14.53 -7.87
C GLU A 248 -22.45 14.92 -8.30
N SER A 249 -22.96 14.30 -9.38
CA SER A 249 -24.31 14.55 -9.88
C SER A 249 -25.38 14.24 -8.83
N ASP A 250 -25.29 13.08 -8.18
CA ASP A 250 -26.24 12.66 -7.15
C ASP A 250 -26.26 13.63 -5.96
N ILE A 251 -25.07 14.09 -5.52
CA ILE A 251 -24.95 15.06 -4.43
C ILE A 251 -25.54 16.42 -4.83
N ILE A 252 -25.30 16.89 -6.06
CA ILE A 252 -25.85 18.14 -6.56
C ILE A 252 -27.38 18.06 -6.59
N GLU A 253 -27.93 16.97 -7.12
CA GLU A 253 -29.37 16.77 -7.18
C GLU A 253 -29.99 16.70 -5.78
N GLN A 254 -29.37 15.97 -4.86
CA GLN A 254 -29.81 15.91 -3.47
C GLN A 254 -29.78 17.29 -2.80
N ASN A 255 -28.68 18.03 -2.95
CA ASN A 255 -28.56 19.38 -2.40
C ASN A 255 -29.63 20.34 -2.97
N GLN A 256 -29.94 20.23 -4.26
CA GLN A 256 -31.01 21.02 -4.88
C GLN A 256 -32.38 20.67 -4.32
N ARG A 257 -32.68 19.37 -4.18
CA ARG A 257 -33.92 18.89 -3.55
C ARG A 257 -34.03 19.39 -2.11
N GLU A 258 -32.97 19.29 -1.31
CA GLU A 258 -32.95 19.77 0.08
C GLU A 258 -33.17 21.29 0.18
N ILE A 259 -32.59 22.08 -0.73
CA ILE A 259 -32.81 23.53 -0.80
C ILE A 259 -34.28 23.83 -1.14
N GLN A 260 -34.86 23.13 -2.11
CA GLN A 260 -36.26 23.29 -2.48
C GLN A 260 -37.19 22.89 -1.33
N ASP A 261 -36.94 21.75 -0.69
CA ASP A 261 -37.69 21.26 0.47
C ASP A 261 -37.64 22.24 1.62
N LYS A 262 -36.46 22.80 1.93
CA LYS A 262 -36.30 23.83 2.97
C LYS A 262 -37.07 25.11 2.63
N LYS A 263 -37.07 25.55 1.37
CA LYS A 263 -37.84 26.72 0.93
C LYS A 263 -39.34 26.47 1.07
N LEU A 264 -39.84 25.31 0.63
CA LEU A 264 -41.25 24.94 0.76
C LEU A 264 -41.66 24.84 2.23
N PHE A 265 -40.84 24.18 3.06
CA PHE A 265 -41.06 24.10 4.49
C PHE A 265 -41.17 25.49 5.14
N GLN A 266 -40.26 26.40 4.82
CA GLN A 266 -40.29 27.78 5.33
C GLN A 266 -41.49 28.57 4.81
N LYS A 267 -41.81 28.48 3.51
CA LYS A 267 -42.98 29.11 2.87
C LYS A 267 -44.26 28.74 3.62
N TYR A 268 -44.52 27.45 3.78
CA TYR A 268 -45.77 26.98 4.38
C TYR A 268 -45.81 27.15 5.90
N THR A 269 -44.69 26.96 6.60
CA THR A 269 -44.64 27.26 8.04
C THR A 269 -44.99 28.73 8.31
N LYS A 270 -44.44 29.65 7.52
CA LYS A 270 -44.75 31.08 7.64
C LYS A 270 -46.20 31.39 7.30
N ALA A 271 -46.72 30.89 6.18
CA ALA A 271 -48.09 31.10 5.76
C ALA A 271 -49.13 30.56 6.77
N PHE A 272 -48.85 29.40 7.38
CA PHE A 272 -49.70 28.86 8.45
C PHE A 272 -49.67 29.72 9.72
N LEU A 273 -48.50 30.21 10.13
CA LEU A 273 -48.40 31.10 11.29
C LEU A 273 -49.10 32.45 11.05
N GLU A 274 -49.00 33.00 9.84
CA GLU A 274 -49.68 34.24 9.46
C GLU A 274 -51.20 34.07 9.41
N SER A 275 -51.69 33.00 8.77
CA SER A 275 -53.14 32.71 8.70
C SER A 275 -53.78 32.37 10.04
N LEU A 276 -53.02 31.81 11.00
CA LEU A 276 -53.52 31.61 12.37
C LEU A 276 -53.76 32.92 13.12
N ASN A 277 -53.05 33.99 12.76
CA ASN A 277 -53.17 35.32 13.34
C ASN A 277 -54.06 36.26 12.51
N SER A 278 -54.57 35.80 11.35
CA SER A 278 -55.48 36.57 10.51
C SER A 278 -56.86 36.70 11.16
N MET A 279 -57.51 37.84 10.92
CA MET A 279 -58.91 38.06 11.31
C MET A 279 -59.91 37.46 10.30
N GLU A 280 -59.43 36.98 9.14
CA GLU A 280 -60.26 36.33 8.12
C GLU A 280 -60.24 34.80 8.29
N ASP A 281 -61.41 34.21 8.55
CA ASP A 281 -61.54 32.76 8.79
C ASP A 281 -61.17 31.88 7.59
N ASN A 282 -61.20 32.44 6.37
CA ASN A 282 -60.92 31.71 5.13
C ASN A 282 -59.43 31.62 4.76
N ASP A 283 -58.56 32.46 5.35
CA ASP A 283 -57.13 32.47 5.02
C ASP A 283 -56.46 31.14 5.37
N PHE A 284 -56.79 30.59 6.54
CA PHE A 284 -56.25 29.32 6.98
C PHE A 284 -56.69 28.16 6.07
N SER A 285 -57.95 28.18 5.61
CA SER A 285 -58.48 27.19 4.67
C SER A 285 -57.76 27.23 3.32
N LYS A 286 -57.45 28.43 2.82
CA LYS A 286 -56.70 28.62 1.57
C LYS A 286 -55.27 28.09 1.67
N VAL A 287 -54.55 28.42 2.75
CA VAL A 287 -53.19 27.92 2.98
C VAL A 287 -53.17 26.40 3.12
N CYS A 288 -54.17 25.79 3.77
CA CYS A 288 -54.34 24.34 3.83
C CYS A 288 -54.46 23.71 2.43
N LEU A 289 -55.30 24.27 1.56
CA LEU A 289 -55.49 23.76 0.20
C LEU A 289 -54.22 23.88 -0.63
N ASP A 290 -53.58 25.04 -0.60
CA ASP A 290 -52.34 25.30 -1.33
C ASP A 290 -51.20 24.37 -0.85
N ALA A 291 -51.14 24.07 0.45
CA ALA A 291 -50.17 23.14 1.02
C ALA A 291 -50.43 21.69 0.58
N ILE A 292 -51.69 21.25 0.59
CA ILE A 292 -52.06 19.88 0.17
C ILE A 292 -51.82 19.68 -1.33
N SER A 293 -52.00 20.72 -2.15
CA SER A 293 -51.72 20.64 -3.58
C SER A 293 -50.23 20.59 -3.89
N GLU A 294 -49.44 21.50 -3.33
CA GLU A 294 -48.02 21.66 -3.69
C GLU A 294 -47.07 20.70 -2.95
N LEU A 295 -47.37 20.30 -1.71
CA LEU A 295 -46.49 19.44 -0.92
C LEU A 295 -46.74 17.95 -1.19
N ASN A 296 -45.67 17.15 -1.11
CA ASN A 296 -45.77 15.70 -1.03
C ASN A 296 -46.11 15.25 0.40
N SER A 297 -46.33 13.94 0.57
CA SER A 297 -46.74 13.31 1.83
C SER A 297 -45.82 13.65 3.00
N GLU A 298 -44.52 13.43 2.81
CA GLU A 298 -43.49 13.59 3.83
C GLU A 298 -43.27 15.06 4.19
N GLN A 299 -43.22 15.94 3.19
CA GLN A 299 -43.11 17.39 3.38
C GLN A 299 -44.30 17.94 4.18
N LEU A 300 -45.53 17.55 3.81
CA LEU A 300 -46.74 17.99 4.49
C LEU A 300 -46.75 17.50 5.94
N GLN A 301 -46.42 16.24 6.18
CA GLN A 301 -46.31 15.68 7.52
C GLN A 301 -45.28 16.46 8.36
N ARG A 302 -44.12 16.79 7.79
CA ARG A 302 -43.06 17.55 8.49
C ARG A 302 -43.52 18.94 8.90
N VAL A 303 -44.23 19.66 8.01
CA VAL A 303 -44.82 20.98 8.31
C VAL A 303 -45.88 20.87 9.40
N VAL A 304 -46.79 19.90 9.29
CA VAL A 304 -47.88 19.68 10.25
C VAL A 304 -47.33 19.31 11.63
N SER A 305 -46.39 18.36 11.70
CA SER A 305 -45.76 17.95 12.96
C SER A 305 -45.01 19.11 13.63
N PHE A 306 -44.27 19.92 12.85
CA PHE A 306 -43.59 21.09 13.39
C PHE A 306 -44.58 22.11 13.97
N LEU A 307 -45.63 22.46 13.24
CA LEU A 307 -46.62 23.44 13.68
C LEU A 307 -47.47 22.94 14.85
N ALA A 308 -47.85 21.65 14.85
CA ALA A 308 -48.57 21.03 15.96
C ALA A 308 -47.75 21.03 17.26
N SER A 309 -46.42 20.86 17.16
CA SER A 309 -45.53 20.96 18.32
C SER A 309 -45.45 22.39 18.89
N LYS A 310 -45.68 23.40 18.04
CA LYS A 310 -45.62 24.83 18.41
C LYS A 310 -46.97 25.39 18.84
N ASN A 311 -48.09 24.86 18.33
CA ASN A 311 -49.44 25.34 18.63
C ASN A 311 -50.44 24.17 18.71
N LYS A 312 -50.99 23.91 19.90
CA LYS A 312 -51.97 22.82 20.13
C LYS A 312 -53.28 23.00 19.35
N PHE A 313 -53.68 24.24 19.09
CA PHE A 313 -54.91 24.56 18.35
C PHE A 313 -54.75 24.37 16.84
N PHE A 314 -53.52 24.39 16.32
CA PHE A 314 -53.24 24.18 14.90
C PHE A 314 -53.72 22.79 14.46
N LEU A 315 -53.35 21.73 15.21
CA LEU A 315 -53.69 20.36 14.83
C LEU A 315 -55.22 20.18 14.76
N THR A 316 -55.96 20.66 15.76
CA THR A 316 -57.42 20.56 15.79
C THR A 316 -58.08 21.31 14.64
N ARG A 317 -57.60 22.51 14.30
CA ARG A 317 -58.11 23.31 13.18
C ARG A 317 -57.76 22.68 11.83
N PHE A 318 -56.54 22.16 11.69
CA PHE A 318 -56.07 21.46 10.50
C PHE A 318 -56.88 20.17 10.28
N GLU A 319 -57.07 19.34 11.31
CA GLU A 319 -57.90 18.13 11.26
C GLU A 319 -59.37 18.39 10.92
N ALA A 320 -59.94 19.48 11.44
CA ALA A 320 -61.32 19.86 11.16
C ALA A 320 -61.53 20.19 9.68
N LEU A 321 -60.61 20.93 9.07
CA LEU A 321 -60.67 21.28 7.65
C LEU A 321 -60.33 20.10 6.74
N THR A 322 -59.29 19.33 7.09
CA THR A 322 -58.88 18.14 6.33
C THR A 322 -59.91 17.01 6.36
N LYS A 323 -60.75 16.90 7.40
CA LYS A 323 -61.93 16.01 7.42
C LYS A 323 -62.93 16.32 6.30
N GLY A 324 -63.05 17.58 5.87
CA GLY A 324 -63.85 18.00 4.71
C GLY A 324 -63.22 17.65 3.35
N PHE A 325 -61.89 17.48 3.30
CA PHE A 325 -61.12 17.17 2.08
C PHE A 325 -60.64 15.71 2.03
N LYS A 326 -61.32 14.81 2.76
CA LYS A 326 -60.96 13.38 2.96
C LYS A 326 -60.68 12.58 1.68
N SER A 327 -61.22 12.97 0.53
CA SER A 327 -60.96 12.30 -0.75
C SER A 327 -59.59 12.64 -1.35
N ILE A 328 -58.99 13.79 -1.02
CA ILE A 328 -57.71 14.28 -1.58
C ILE A 328 -56.52 13.89 -0.67
N ILE A 329 -56.76 13.76 0.63
CA ILE A 329 -55.71 13.53 1.64
C ILE A 329 -55.43 12.04 1.86
N LYS A 330 -56.42 11.17 1.68
CA LYS A 330 -56.24 9.69 1.75
C LYS A 330 -55.24 9.15 0.71
N THR A 331 -54.93 9.93 -0.33
CA THR A 331 -53.95 9.59 -1.38
C THR A 331 -52.54 10.11 -1.09
N LYS A 332 -52.35 10.97 -0.07
CA LYS A 332 -51.07 11.63 0.24
C LYS A 332 -50.61 11.49 1.69
N ILE A 333 -51.36 10.94 2.62
CA ILE A 333 -50.89 10.72 4.00
C ILE A 333 -51.30 9.31 4.40
N ILE A 334 -50.32 8.47 4.75
CA ILE A 334 -50.54 7.15 5.35
C ILE A 334 -50.61 7.32 6.86
#